data_AF-A0A366LJA4-F1
#
_entry.id   AF-A0A366LJA4-F1
#
_cell.length_a   1.000
_cell.length_b   1.000
_cell.length_c   1.000
_cell.angle_alpha   90.00
_cell.angle_beta   90.00
_cell.angle_gamma   90.00
#
_symmetry.space_group_name_H-M   'P 1'
#
loop_
_entity.id
_entity.type
_entity.pdbx_description
1 polymer ?
#
loop_
_entity_poly.entity_id
_entity_poly.type
_entity_poly.pdbx_seq_one_letter_code
_entity_poly.pdbx_strand_id
1 'polypeptide(L)' 'MGGRPPALTPQQIEQARQLRDSGISMTIIAKRFKVSRATLYRHLDWNGEPTAANNVK' A
#
# COMPACT_ATOMS: atom_id res chain seq x y z
N MET A 1 0.68 4.31 26.37
CA MET A 1 0.48 3.68 25.06
C MET A 1 1.25 4.49 24.01
N GLY A 2 2.53 4.20 23.82
CA GLY A 2 3.40 4.94 22.90
C GLY A 2 3.70 4.11 21.66
N GLY A 3 2.79 4.10 20.69
CA GLY A 3 3.01 3.46 19.40
C GLY A 3 3.71 4.41 18.44
N ARG A 4 4.71 3.92 17.70
CA ARG A 4 5.35 4.64 16.58
C ARG A 4 4.27 5.28 15.70
N PRO A 5 4.33 6.57 15.38
CA PRO A 5 3.32 7.22 14.56
C PRO A 5 3.15 6.42 13.26
N PRO A 6 1.91 6.25 12.78
CA PRO A 6 1.65 5.46 11.59
C PRO A 6 2.45 6.05 10.43
N ALA A 7 3.25 5.21 9.78
CA ALA A 7 4.14 5.63 8.70
C ALA A 7 3.38 6.07 7.43
N LEU A 8 2.06 5.85 7.39
CA LEU A 8 1.14 6.31 6.36
C LEU A 8 -0.10 6.89 7.02
N THR A 9 -0.58 8.02 6.48
CA THR A 9 -1.90 8.53 6.82
C THR A 9 -2.99 7.72 6.10
N PRO A 10 -4.24 7.72 6.59
CA PRO A 10 -5.36 7.05 5.92
C PRO A 10 -5.54 7.47 4.46
N GLN A 11 -5.38 8.76 4.16
CA GLN A 11 -5.42 9.26 2.79
C GLN A 11 -4.32 8.67 1.90
N GLN A 12 -3.09 8.51 2.43
CA GLN A 12 -2.01 7.89 1.65
C GLN A 12 -2.24 6.41 1.40
N ILE A 13 -2.92 5.70 2.31
CA ILE A 13 -3.33 4.30 2.12
C ILE A 13 -4.34 4.20 0.99
N GLU A 14 -5.33 5.09 0.96
CA GLU A 14 -6.35 5.11 -0.08
C GLU A 14 -5.76 5.45 -1.46
N GLN A 15 -4.86 6.43 -1.52
CA GLN A 15 -4.12 6.74 -2.76
C GLN A 15 -3.23 5.57 -3.20
N ALA A 16 -2.53 4.90 -2.27
CA ALA A 16 -1.72 3.73 -2.59
C ALA A 16 -2.58 2.57 -3.13
N ARG A 17 -3.80 2.40 -2.61
CA ARG A 17 -4.77 1.42 -3.09
C ARG A 17 -5.23 1.73 -4.51
N GLN A 18 -5.64 2.97 -4.80
CA GLN A 18 -6.04 3.39 -6.14
C GLN A 18 -4.93 3.20 -7.18
N LEU A 19 -3.68 3.47 -6.79
CA LEU A 19 -2.52 3.27 -7.67
C LEU A 19 -2.26 1.78 -7.94
N ARG A 20 -2.43 0.93 -6.93
CA ARG A 20 -2.34 -0.53 -7.09
C ARG A 20 -3.46 -1.06 -7.99
N ASP A 21 -4.69 -0.59 -7.79
CA ASP A 21 -5.85 -0.97 -8.62
C ASP A 21 -5.67 -0.50 -10.07
N SER A 22 -4.93 0.59 -10.29
CA SER A 22 -4.50 1.06 -11.61
C SER A 22 -3.37 0.21 -12.24
N GLY A 23 -2.92 -0.86 -11.57
CA GLY A 23 -1.86 -1.75 -12.04
C GLY A 23 -0.43 -1.28 -11.72
N ILE A 24 -0.24 -0.22 -10.92
CA ILE A 24 1.09 0.27 -10.56
C ILE A 24 1.72 -0.66 -9.52
N SER A 25 2.98 -1.04 -9.76
CA SER A 25 3.72 -1.90 -8.84
C SER A 25 3.96 -1.25 -7.47
N MET A 26 3.92 -2.06 -6.41
CA MET A 26 4.16 -1.62 -5.03
C MET A 26 5.54 -0.96 -4.84
N THR A 27 6.53 -1.28 -5.67
CA THR A 27 7.85 -0.65 -5.64
C THR A 27 7.79 0.82 -6.06
N ILE A 28 7.00 1.14 -7.09
CA ILE A 28 6.81 2.52 -7.55
C ILE A 28 5.98 3.31 -6.54
N ILE A 29 4.94 2.69 -5.99
CA ILE A 29 4.10 3.27 -4.93
C ILE A 29 4.95 3.56 -3.68
N ALA A 30 5.78 2.62 -3.25
CA ALA A 30 6.71 2.79 -2.12
C ALA A 30 7.64 3.98 -2.31
N LYS A 31 8.25 4.10 -3.50
CA LYS A 31 9.11 5.24 -3.86
C LYS A 31 8.33 6.55 -3.84
N ARG A 32 7.11 6.57 -4.39
CA ARG A 32 6.26 7.76 -4.45
C ARG A 32 5.91 8.31 -3.07
N PHE A 33 5.58 7.43 -2.13
CA PHE A 33 5.24 7.81 -0.76
C PHE A 33 6.46 7.86 0.18
N LYS A 34 7.67 7.55 -0.31
CA LYS A 34 8.90 7.41 0.48
C LYS A 34 8.74 6.47 1.69
N VAL A 35 7.96 5.41 1.51
CA VAL A 35 7.73 4.39 2.55
C VAL A 35 8.37 3.07 2.16
N SER A 36 8.65 2.22 3.14
CA SER A 36 9.12 0.87 2.85
C SER A 36 8.00 0.03 2.22
N ARG A 37 8.38 -0.90 1.33
CA ARG A 37 7.45 -1.93 0.82
C ARG A 37 6.78 -2.68 1.97
N ALA A 38 7.51 -2.96 3.04
CA ALA A 38 6.98 -3.61 4.24
C ALA A 38 5.86 -2.81 4.91
N THR A 39 5.95 -1.47 4.86
CA THR A 39 4.90 -0.58 5.36
C THR A 39 3.65 -0.68 4.48
N LEU A 40 3.80 -0.68 3.16
CA LEU A 40 2.66 -0.85 2.25
C LEU A 40 2.02 -2.23 2.39
N TYR A 41 2.81 -3.31 2.42
CA TYR A 41 2.27 -4.66 2.65
C TYR A 41 1.51 -4.69 3.99
N ARG A 42 2.09 -4.20 5.09
CA ARG A 42 1.41 -4.20 6.39
C ARG A 42 0.07 -3.47 6.40
N HIS A 43 -0.09 -2.39 5.64
CA HIS A 43 -1.33 -1.61 5.60
C HIS A 43 -2.31 -2.08 4.52
N LEU A 44 -1.84 -2.69 3.43
CA LEU A 44 -2.67 -3.17 2.33
C LEU A 44 -3.05 -4.66 2.46
N ASP A 45 -2.33 -5.44 3.27
CA ASP A 45 -2.53 -6.87 3.53
C ASP A 45 -3.31 -7.13 4.84
N TRP A 46 -3.31 -6.17 5.77
CA TRP A 46 -4.04 -6.28 7.05
C TRP A 46 -5.57 -6.22 6.92
N ASN A 47 -6.10 -5.76 5.79
CA ASN A 47 -7.47 -6.11 5.43
C ASN A 47 -7.37 -7.42 4.65
N GLY A 48 -7.83 -8.54 5.23
CA GLY A 48 -7.71 -9.90 4.71
C GLY A 48 -8.37 -10.15 3.34
N GLU A 49 -7.91 -9.42 2.33
CA GLU A 49 -8.32 -9.49 0.94
C GLU A 49 -7.21 -10.19 0.17
N PRO A 50 -7.47 -11.37 -0.43
CA PRO A 50 -6.49 -12.03 -1.28
C PRO A 50 -6.13 -11.06 -2.41
N THR A 51 -4.87 -10.63 -2.42
CA THR A 51 -4.30 -9.78 -3.46
C THR A 51 -4.70 -10.31 -4.83
N ALA A 52 -5.59 -9.60 -5.52
CA ALA A 52 -5.99 -9.87 -6.88
C ALA A 52 -4.75 -9.85 -7.79
N ALA A 53 -4.14 -11.01 -7.94
CA ALA A 53 -3.34 -11.37 -9.07
C ALA A 53 -4.31 -11.67 -10.23
N ASN A 54 -4.90 -10.64 -10.84
CA ASN A 54 -5.41 -10.77 -12.21
C ASN A 54 -5.78 -9.39 -12.76
N ASN A 55 -4.96 -8.83 -13.65
CA ASN A 55 -5.26 -8.76 -15.08
C ASN A 55 -4.26 -7.79 -15.75
N VAL A 56 -3.18 -8.35 -16.28
CA VAL A 56 -2.40 -7.71 -17.35
C VAL A 56 -2.60 -8.57 -18.59
N LYS A 57 -3.58 -8.20 -19.41
CA LYS A 57 -3.64 -8.43 -20.85
C LYS A 57 -4.67 -7.51 -21.46
#